data_AF-A0A6G0VKQ5-F1
#
_entry.id   AF-A0A6G0VKQ5-F1
#
_cell.length_a   1.000
_cell.length_b   1.000
_cell.length_c   1.000
_cell.angle_alpha   90.00
_cell.angle_beta   90.00
_cell.angle_gamma   90.00
#
_symmetry.space_group_name_H-M   'P 1'
#
loop_
_entity.id
_entity.type
_entity.pdbx_description
1 polymer ?
#
loop_
_entity_poly.entity_id
_entity_poly.type
_entity_poly.pdbx_seq_one_letter_code
_entity_poly.pdbx_strand_id
1 'polypeptide(L)'
;TWAVTGCKQYNRIEQNTKNCSGGLEYYCCLPNLDVPPVNDCWWTGCQSNSWAVKGCNSYNRTERNRKACETNGFKYECCANRNTANRIHR
;
A
#
# COMPACT_ATOMS: atom_id res chain seq x y z
N THR A 1 20.39 -16.06 -19.86
CA THR A 1 19.17 -15.34 -19.42
C THR A 1 19.61 -14.24 -18.49
N TRP A 2 19.25 -12.98 -18.76
CA TRP A 2 19.57 -11.87 -17.85
C TRP A 2 18.79 -12.07 -16.55
N ALA A 3 19.50 -12.24 -15.43
CA ALA A 3 18.90 -12.62 -14.15
C ALA A 3 18.07 -11.51 -13.51
N VAL A 4 18.23 -10.26 -13.97
CA VAL A 4 17.51 -9.09 -13.48
C VAL A 4 17.13 -8.22 -14.67
N THR A 5 15.84 -8.00 -14.86
CA THR A 5 15.28 -7.07 -15.84
C THR A 5 14.36 -6.07 -15.12
N GLY A 6 14.24 -4.85 -15.65
CA GLY A 6 13.35 -3.83 -15.07
C GLY A 6 14.04 -2.75 -14.24
N CYS A 7 13.25 -1.81 -13.70
CA CYS A 7 13.77 -0.66 -12.93
C CYS A 7 14.24 -1.02 -11.50
N LYS A 8 13.89 -2.22 -11.02
CA LYS A 8 14.24 -2.68 -9.66
C LYS A 8 15.75 -2.71 -9.41
N GLN A 9 16.54 -3.01 -10.44
CA GLN A 9 18.01 -3.00 -10.36
C GLN A 9 18.59 -1.63 -9.96
N TYR A 10 17.82 -0.55 -10.14
CA TYR A 10 18.21 0.81 -9.82
C TYR A 10 17.46 1.38 -8.61
N ASN A 11 16.79 0.55 -7.80
CA ASN A 11 15.88 0.98 -6.73
C ASN A 11 14.80 1.97 -7.21
N ARG A 12 14.28 1.73 -8.42
CA ARG A 12 13.29 2.57 -9.10
C ARG A 12 12.00 1.79 -9.36
N ILE A 13 10.92 2.53 -9.63
CA ILE A 13 9.61 1.98 -10.00
C ILE A 13 9.35 2.20 -11.50
N GLU A 14 8.64 1.26 -12.12
CA GLU A 14 8.21 1.34 -13.51
C GLU A 14 6.90 2.13 -13.62
N GLN A 15 6.87 3.11 -14.53
CA GLN A 15 5.66 3.91 -14.80
C GLN A 15 5.42 4.11 -16.30
N ASN A 16 4.16 4.34 -16.66
CA ASN A 16 3.67 4.53 -18.03
C ASN A 16 4.13 3.44 -19.00
N THR A 17 3.95 2.18 -18.59
CA THR A 17 4.27 1.02 -19.42
C THR A 17 3.38 0.96 -20.66
N LYS A 18 3.99 0.83 -21.84
CA LYS A 18 3.30 0.66 -23.12
C LYS A 18 3.92 -0.48 -23.93
N ASN A 19 3.13 -1.09 -24.81
CA ASN A 19 3.61 -2.12 -25.73
C ASN A 19 4.41 -1.49 -26.88
N CYS A 20 5.51 -2.13 -27.25
CA CYS A 20 6.30 -1.80 -28.45
C CYS A 20 6.71 -3.09 -29.17
N SER A 21 7.13 -2.99 -30.44
CA SER A 21 7.62 -4.16 -31.18
C SER A 21 8.85 -4.75 -30.49
N GLY A 22 8.72 -5.97 -29.98
CA GLY A 22 9.79 -6.66 -29.24
C GLY A 22 9.71 -6.55 -27.71
N GLY A 23 8.70 -5.88 -27.15
CA GLY A 23 8.49 -5.89 -25.69
C GLY A 23 7.66 -4.74 -25.13
N LEU A 24 8.11 -4.22 -23.99
CA LEU A 24 7.50 -3.12 -23.25
C LEU A 24 8.49 -1.96 -23.12
N GLU A 25 7.96 -0.74 -23.23
CA GLU A 25 8.67 0.49 -22.92
C GLU A 25 8.05 1.13 -21.67
N TYR A 26 8.87 1.59 -20.73
CA TYR A 26 8.44 2.20 -19.46
C TYR A 26 9.49 3.21 -18.96
N TYR A 27 9.08 4.13 -18.10
CA TYR A 27 9.99 5.05 -17.41
C TYR A 27 10.44 4.49 -16.06
N CYS A 28 11.72 4.66 -15.72
CA CYS A 28 12.25 4.35 -14.39
C CYS A 28 12.24 5.60 -13.49
N CYS A 29 11.16 5.75 -12.74
CA CYS A 29 10.98 6.87 -11.83
C CYS A 29 11.61 6.58 -10.46
N LEU A 30 12.03 7.64 -9.76
CA LEU A 30 12.27 7.52 -8.32
C LEU A 30 10.96 7.05 -7.66
N PRO A 31 11.04 6.21 -6.61
CA PRO A 31 9.86 5.88 -5.84
C PRO A 31 9.26 7.18 -5.32
N ASN A 32 7.97 7.40 -5.58
CA ASN A 32 7.26 8.48 -4.90
C ASN A 32 7.27 8.16 -3.40
N LEU A 33 8.08 8.89 -2.62
CA LEU A 33 8.08 8.81 -1.16
C LEU A 33 6.71 9.19 -0.57
N ASP A 34 5.92 9.94 -1.32
CA ASP A 34 4.56 10.35 -0.96
C ASP A 34 3.48 9.33 -1.32
N VAL A 35 3.78 8.35 -2.18
CA VAL A 35 2.87 7.21 -2.41
C VAL A 35 3.21 6.17 -1.34
N PRO A 36 2.39 6.03 -0.28
CA PRO A 36 2.61 4.97 0.69
C PRO A 36 2.66 3.63 -0.05
N PRO A 37 3.58 2.73 0.32
CA PRO A 37 3.67 1.43 -0.32
C PRO A 37 2.28 0.80 -0.30
N VAL A 38 1.72 0.59 -1.48
CA VAL A 38 0.40 -0.03 -1.69
C VAL A 38 0.36 -1.46 -1.11
N ASN A 39 1.52 -2.01 -0.74
CA ASN A 39 1.69 -3.44 -0.54
C ASN A 39 1.34 -3.97 0.85
N ASP A 40 0.89 -3.15 1.80
CA ASP A 40 0.49 -3.68 3.11
C ASP A 40 -0.68 -2.91 3.74
N CYS A 41 -1.73 -2.74 2.93
CA CYS A 41 -3.03 -2.21 3.35
C CYS A 41 -4.11 -3.28 3.17
N TRP A 42 -5.03 -3.38 4.12
CA TRP A 42 -6.19 -4.26 4.02
C TRP A 42 -7.42 -3.63 4.66
N TRP A 43 -8.60 -4.05 4.22
CA TRP A 43 -9.87 -3.58 4.77
C TRP A 43 -10.33 -4.49 5.90
N THR A 44 -10.75 -3.90 7.02
CA THR A 44 -11.45 -4.65 8.06
C THR A 44 -12.83 -5.12 7.58
N GLY A 45 -13.41 -6.08 8.31
CA GLY A 45 -14.86 -6.26 8.29
C GLY A 45 -15.59 -5.02 8.82
N CYS A 46 -16.92 -5.01 8.66
CA CYS A 46 -17.77 -3.97 9.26
C CYS A 46 -17.74 -4.05 10.78
N GLN A 47 -17.35 -2.94 11.40
CA GLN A 47 -17.27 -2.80 12.85
C GLN A 47 -18.39 -1.87 13.32
N SER A 48 -19.22 -2.35 14.25
CA SER A 48 -20.36 -1.58 14.75
C SER A 48 -19.91 -0.31 15.46
N ASN A 49 -20.69 0.76 15.34
CA ASN A 49 -20.44 1.99 16.09
C ASN A 49 -20.50 1.79 17.61
N SER A 50 -21.20 0.77 18.10
CA SER A 50 -21.27 0.41 19.52
C SER A 50 -20.02 -0.31 20.06
N TRP A 51 -19.08 -0.73 19.22
CA TRP A 51 -17.88 -1.43 19.68
C TRP A 51 -16.92 -0.47 20.40
N ALA A 52 -16.42 -0.91 21.56
CA ALA A 52 -15.44 -0.18 22.37
C ALA A 52 -14.06 -0.10 21.69
N VAL A 53 -13.69 -1.14 20.93
CA VAL A 53 -12.43 -1.20 20.17
C VAL A 53 -12.78 -1.35 18.69
N LYS A 54 -12.30 -0.40 17.88
CA LYS A 54 -12.51 -0.35 16.44
C LYS A 54 -11.42 0.43 15.72
N GLY A 55 -11.41 0.38 14.39
CA GLY A 55 -10.42 1.04 13.55
C GLY A 55 -9.11 0.25 13.46
N CYS A 56 -8.07 0.92 12.97
CA CYS A 56 -6.78 0.29 12.66
C CYS A 56 -5.82 0.19 13.84
N ASN A 57 -6.08 0.96 14.90
CA ASN A 57 -5.16 1.09 16.04
C ASN A 57 -5.04 -0.23 16.82
N SER A 58 -6.12 -1.01 16.92
CA SER A 58 -6.13 -2.35 17.53
C SER A 58 -5.26 -3.37 16.80
N TYR A 59 -4.90 -3.09 15.55
CA TYR A 59 -4.01 -3.92 14.74
C TYR A 59 -2.59 -3.34 14.68
N ASN A 60 -2.28 -2.28 15.45
CA ASN A 60 -1.04 -1.51 15.36
C ASN A 60 -0.78 -0.96 13.94
N ARG A 61 -1.84 -0.41 13.32
CA ARG A 61 -1.85 0.10 11.95
C ARG A 61 -2.48 1.49 11.88
N THR A 62 -2.22 2.20 10.79
CA THR A 62 -2.78 3.53 10.52
C THR A 62 -3.99 3.42 9.62
N GLU A 63 -5.07 4.13 9.95
CA GLU A 63 -6.23 4.27 9.07
C GLU A 63 -5.90 5.20 7.91
N ARG A 64 -6.06 4.70 6.67
CA ARG A 64 -5.92 5.49 5.45
C ARG A 64 -7.27 5.98 4.94
N ASN A 65 -8.30 5.17 5.13
CA ASN A 65 -9.65 5.45 4.64
C ASN A 65 -10.68 4.67 5.47
N ARG A 66 -11.96 5.03 5.35
CA ARG A 66 -13.09 4.29 5.93
C ARG A 66 -14.32 4.36 5.04
N LYS A 67 -15.15 3.31 5.10
CA LYS A 67 -16.43 3.22 4.37
C LYS A 67 -17.53 2.82 5.33
N ALA A 68 -18.67 3.51 5.23
CA ALA A 68 -19.87 3.15 5.97
C ALA A 68 -20.37 1.77 5.54
N CYS A 69 -20.89 1.02 6.49
CA CYS A 69 -21.57 -0.25 6.24
C CYS A 69 -23.08 -0.04 6.18
N GLU A 70 -23.80 -1.00 5.58
CA GLU A 70 -25.27 -0.97 5.49
C GLU A 70 -25.90 -0.95 6.90
N THR A 71 -25.31 -1.71 7.81
CA THR A 71 -25.60 -1.64 9.24
C THR A 71 -24.75 -0.57 9.92
N ASN A 72 -25.28 0.08 10.96
CA ASN A 72 -24.65 1.15 11.73
C ASN A 72 -23.18 0.85 12.16
N GLY A 73 -22.21 1.25 11.34
CA GLY A 73 -20.80 0.95 11.53
C GLY A 73 -19.92 1.30 10.33
N PHE A 74 -18.63 0.99 10.44
CA PHE A 74 -17.62 1.28 9.40
C PHE A 74 -16.67 0.10 9.19
N LYS A 75 -16.17 -0.02 7.97
CA LYS A 75 -14.94 -0.75 7.68
C LYS A 75 -13.80 0.24 7.45
N TYR A 76 -12.60 -0.16 7.83
CA TYR A 76 -11.42 0.71 7.86
C TYR A 76 -10.32 0.12 6.96
N GLU A 77 -9.66 0.96 6.17
CA GLU A 77 -8.48 0.60 5.41
C GLU A 77 -7.24 0.80 6.28
N CYS A 78 -6.65 -0.30 6.71
CA CYS A 78 -5.55 -0.32 7.67
C CYS A 78 -4.23 -0.63 6.99
N CYS A 79 -3.31 0.33 7.04
CA CYS A 79 -2.00 0.26 6.41
C CYS A 79 -0.89 0.14 7.45
N ALA A 80 0.22 -0.48 7.08
CA ALA A 80 1.41 -0.54 7.93
C ALA A 80 1.88 0.87 8.34
N ASN A 81 2.30 1.01 9.59
CA ASN A 81 2.82 2.28 10.10
C ASN A 81 4.19 2.56 9.47
N ARG A 82 4.35 3.72 8.82
CA ARG A 82 5.64 4.17 8.25
C ARG A 82 6.78 4.17 9.29
N ASN A 83 6.46 4.35 10.58
CA ASN A 83 7.44 4.33 11.67
C ASN A 83 7.97 2.93 12.03
N THR A 84 7.25 1.86 11.70
CA THR A 84 7.68 0.49 12.00
C THR A 84 8.45 -0.12 10.82
N ALA A 85 8.10 0.25 9.58
CA ALA A 85 8.84 -0.14 8.39
C ALA A 85 10.27 0.45 8.35
N ASN A 86 10.49 1.60 8.99
CA ASN A 86 11.80 2.26 9.05
C ASN A 86 12.72 1.75 10.18
N ARG A 87 12.23 0.87 11.08
CA ARG A 87 13.04 0.28 12.16
C ARG A 87 13.77 -1.01 11.76
N ILE A 88 13.54 -1.52 10.56
CA ILE A 88 14.19 -2.75 10.06
C ILE A 88 15.48 -2.42 9.27
N HIS A 89 15.74 -1.13 9.01
CA HIS A 89 16.92 -0.64 8.28
C HIS A 89 17.82 0.30 9.09
N ARG A 90 17.88 0.16 10.43
CA ARG A 90 18.90 0.83 11.27
C ARG A 90 19.77 -0.18 11.97
#